data_AF-A0A1D2M877-F1
#
_entry.id   AF-A0A1D2M877-F1
#
_cell.length_a   1.000
_cell.length_b   1.000
_cell.length_c   1.000
_cell.angle_alpha   90.00
_cell.angle_beta   90.00
_cell.angle_gamma   90.00
#
_symmetry.space_group_name_H-M   'P 1'
#
loop_
_entity.id
_entity.type
_entity.pdbx_description
1 polymer ?
#
loop_
_entity_poly.entity_id
_entity_poly.type
_entity_poly.pdbx_seq_one_letter_code
_entity_poly.pdbx_strand_id
1 'polypeptide(L)'
;MSFPPPYMIPPPPGMPPGMPPPPGGGQHFYQMQQHQQQVMEQGSAIDFHDIAPPGTTPFDPEAMRAPGTYDNELTEDQKQEKALKWQQLQTKRYADKRKFGFVDTQKEDMPPEHVRKIIRDHGDMSSRKYRHDKRVYLGALKYMPHAILKLLENMPMPWEQIRDVKVLYHITGAISFVNEIPWVIEPVYIAQWGSMWIMMRREKRDRRHFKRMRFPPFDDEEPPLDYADNILDVEPLEAIQIELDGDEDAPVAEWFYDHKPLSDTKFVNGPTYKRWHLELPMMATLYRLANQLLTDLVDDNYFYLFDLKAFFTAKALNMAIPGGPKFEPLVKDNSQLYHTPNVVFIKTEDPDLPAFYFDPLINPISHRHAVKSLEDNFDESDDFELEYVEPLLSSLPLYSDNTANGIALLWSPRPYNMRSGRTRRSLDIPLVKTWYKEHCPPGQPVKVRVSYQKLLKYYVLNALKHRPPKPQKKRYLFRSFKATKFFQCTTLDWVETGLQVCRQGYNMLNLLIHRQELELPAFDYNFNLKPVKTLTTKERKKSRFGNAFHLCREILRLTKLIVDAHVQYRLNNVDAFQLSDGMQYIFAHVGQLTGMYRYKYKLMKQIRMCKDLKH
;
A
#
# COMPACT_ATOMS: atom_id res chain seq x y z
N MET A 1 -44.29 42.01 -5.77
CA MET A 1 -43.85 40.97 -6.71
C MET A 1 -43.69 39.68 -5.92
N SER A 2 -44.58 38.74 -6.21
CA SER A 2 -44.91 37.52 -5.47
C SER A 2 -43.96 36.38 -5.78
N PHE A 3 -43.43 35.71 -4.75
CA PHE A 3 -42.69 34.47 -4.87
C PHE A 3 -43.64 33.28 -5.09
N PRO A 4 -43.33 32.33 -6.00
CA PRO A 4 -44.17 31.16 -6.27
C PRO A 4 -43.93 30.02 -5.25
N PRO A 5 -44.89 29.09 -5.09
CA PRO A 5 -44.85 28.01 -4.10
C PRO A 5 -43.96 26.82 -4.54
N PRO A 6 -43.52 25.96 -3.59
CA PRO A 6 -42.67 24.82 -3.87
C PRO A 6 -43.43 23.64 -4.51
N TYR A 7 -42.78 23.03 -5.50
CA TYR A 7 -43.27 21.92 -6.33
C TYR A 7 -43.57 20.63 -5.53
N MET A 8 -44.73 20.04 -5.82
CA MET A 8 -45.14 18.70 -5.37
C MET A 8 -44.44 17.59 -6.17
N ILE A 9 -44.09 16.50 -5.49
CA ILE A 9 -43.49 15.28 -6.04
C ILE A 9 -44.59 14.45 -6.75
N PRO A 10 -44.37 13.93 -7.97
CA PRO A 10 -45.37 13.12 -8.68
C PRO A 10 -45.43 11.67 -8.14
N PRO A 11 -46.59 10.98 -8.26
CA PRO A 11 -46.75 9.59 -7.81
C PRO A 11 -46.05 8.59 -8.76
N PRO A 12 -45.71 7.38 -8.28
CA PRO A 12 -44.99 6.38 -9.07
C PRO A 12 -45.88 5.73 -10.15
N PRO A 13 -45.30 5.24 -11.26
CA PRO A 13 -46.07 4.69 -12.39
C PRO A 13 -46.73 3.34 -12.05
N GLY A 14 -47.98 3.17 -12.50
CA GLY A 14 -48.76 1.93 -12.35
C GLY A 14 -48.23 0.76 -13.19
N MET A 15 -48.34 -0.45 -12.64
CA MET A 15 -48.07 -1.72 -13.34
C MET A 15 -49.23 -2.11 -14.28
N PRO A 16 -48.95 -2.74 -15.44
CA PRO A 16 -49.97 -3.22 -16.38
C PRO A 16 -50.60 -4.57 -15.93
N PRO A 17 -51.82 -4.90 -16.39
CA PRO A 17 -52.58 -6.07 -15.93
C PRO A 17 -52.26 -7.34 -16.74
N GLY A 18 -52.10 -8.50 -16.07
CA GLY A 18 -52.22 -9.82 -16.72
C GLY A 18 -51.08 -10.83 -16.56
N MET A 19 -50.60 -11.12 -15.33
CA MET A 19 -49.81 -12.33 -15.06
C MET A 19 -50.28 -13.06 -13.78
N PRO A 20 -50.39 -14.40 -13.79
CA PRO A 20 -50.77 -15.18 -12.61
C PRO A 20 -49.57 -15.35 -11.65
N PRO A 21 -49.78 -15.46 -10.32
CA PRO A 21 -48.70 -15.51 -9.36
C PRO A 21 -48.04 -16.91 -9.26
N PRO A 22 -46.74 -16.99 -8.95
CA PRO A 22 -46.06 -18.26 -8.68
C PRO A 22 -46.44 -18.80 -7.28
N PRO A 23 -46.54 -20.13 -7.10
CA PRO A 23 -46.94 -20.73 -5.84
C PRO A 23 -45.75 -20.88 -4.89
N GLY A 24 -45.98 -20.57 -3.60
CA GLY A 24 -45.12 -21.04 -2.51
C GLY A 24 -43.94 -20.12 -2.14
N GLY A 25 -44.24 -19.00 -1.50
CA GLY A 25 -43.21 -18.15 -0.86
C GLY A 25 -43.73 -16.93 -0.09
N GLY A 26 -45.02 -16.60 -0.24
CA GLY A 26 -45.62 -15.39 0.34
C GLY A 26 -46.10 -15.51 1.80
N GLN A 27 -46.17 -16.71 2.39
CA GLN A 27 -46.80 -16.86 3.72
C GLN A 27 -45.97 -16.28 4.87
N HIS A 28 -44.63 -16.29 4.78
CA HIS A 28 -43.79 -15.69 5.84
C HIS A 28 -43.70 -14.17 5.76
N PHE A 29 -43.94 -13.57 4.58
CA PHE A 29 -43.90 -12.12 4.41
C PHE A 29 -45.24 -11.48 4.78
N TYR A 30 -46.37 -12.12 4.44
CA TYR A 30 -47.70 -11.68 4.84
C TYR A 30 -47.98 -11.84 6.34
N GLN A 31 -47.44 -12.87 7.01
CA GLN A 31 -47.54 -12.98 8.47
C GLN A 31 -46.68 -11.95 9.21
N MET A 32 -45.48 -11.60 8.70
CA MET A 32 -44.69 -10.55 9.34
C MET A 32 -45.28 -9.16 9.14
N GLN A 33 -45.93 -8.91 8.00
CA GLN A 33 -46.60 -7.63 7.74
C GLN A 33 -47.91 -7.50 8.53
N GLN A 34 -48.69 -8.58 8.69
CA GLN A 34 -49.88 -8.58 9.57
C GLN A 34 -49.52 -8.49 11.05
N HIS A 35 -48.39 -9.06 11.50
CA HIS A 35 -47.92 -8.87 12.88
C HIS A 35 -47.39 -7.45 13.10
N GLN A 36 -46.85 -6.81 12.06
CA GLN A 36 -46.42 -5.40 12.13
C GLN A 36 -47.61 -4.42 12.05
N GLN A 37 -48.74 -4.83 11.46
CA GLN A 37 -49.98 -4.03 11.38
C GLN A 37 -50.90 -4.23 12.59
N GLN A 38 -51.00 -5.44 13.17
CA GLN A 38 -51.73 -5.67 14.43
C GLN A 38 -51.02 -5.07 15.66
N VAL A 39 -49.68 -4.97 15.65
CA VAL A 39 -48.95 -4.28 16.72
C VAL A 39 -49.04 -2.74 16.57
N MET A 40 -49.47 -2.23 15.41
CA MET A 40 -49.77 -0.80 15.22
C MET A 40 -51.25 -0.43 15.45
N GLU A 41 -52.19 -1.38 15.48
CA GLU A 41 -53.63 -1.10 15.70
C GLU A 41 -54.16 -1.38 17.13
N GLN A 42 -53.32 -1.86 18.06
CA GLN A 42 -53.65 -1.94 19.49
C GLN A 42 -52.90 -0.93 20.37
N GLY A 43 -52.58 0.24 19.81
CA GLY A 43 -52.17 1.41 20.58
C GLY A 43 -53.11 2.55 20.23
N SER A 44 -54.22 2.66 20.96
CA SER A 44 -55.23 3.70 20.79
C SER A 44 -54.60 5.09 20.68
N ALA A 45 -55.06 5.84 19.67
CA ALA A 45 -54.92 7.27 19.59
C ALA A 45 -55.41 7.92 20.89
N ILE A 46 -54.52 8.63 21.57
CA ILE A 46 -54.89 9.65 22.54
C ILE A 46 -54.18 10.92 22.06
N ASP A 47 -54.98 11.94 21.75
CA ASP A 47 -54.55 13.29 21.45
C ASP A 47 -53.64 13.83 22.56
N PHE A 48 -52.41 14.20 22.21
CA PHE A 48 -51.43 14.77 23.14
C PHE A 48 -51.48 16.30 23.19
N HIS A 49 -52.68 16.89 23.09
CA HIS A 49 -52.88 18.32 23.38
C HIS A 49 -53.64 18.62 24.67
N ASP A 50 -54.16 17.62 25.39
CA ASP A 50 -54.90 17.83 26.66
C ASP A 50 -54.51 16.86 27.79
N ILE A 51 -53.23 16.43 27.86
CA ILE A 51 -52.72 15.71 29.04
C ILE A 51 -51.90 16.66 29.90
N ALA A 52 -52.57 17.28 30.87
CA ALA A 52 -51.91 17.92 31.99
C ALA A 52 -51.05 16.88 32.75
N PRO A 53 -49.87 17.27 33.27
CA PRO A 53 -49.00 16.38 34.05
C PRO A 53 -49.74 15.83 35.30
N PRO A 54 -49.36 14.64 35.81
CA PRO A 54 -50.02 14.06 36.97
C PRO A 54 -49.80 14.97 38.18
N GLY A 55 -50.88 15.57 38.69
CA GLY A 55 -50.85 16.45 39.86
C GLY A 55 -51.84 17.61 39.90
N THR A 56 -52.70 17.80 38.89
CA THR A 56 -53.67 18.93 38.89
C THR A 56 -55.12 18.44 38.81
N THR A 57 -55.62 17.89 39.92
CA THR A 57 -57.04 18.05 40.27
C THR A 57 -57.26 19.50 40.73
N PRO A 58 -58.44 20.11 40.49
CA PRO A 58 -58.75 21.43 41.03
C PRO A 58 -58.58 21.41 42.55
N PHE A 59 -57.82 22.37 43.07
CA PHE A 59 -57.60 22.51 44.50
C PHE A 59 -58.88 23.08 45.12
N ASP A 60 -59.65 22.23 45.78
CA ASP A 60 -60.76 22.64 46.65
C ASP A 60 -60.19 22.86 48.07
N PRO A 61 -60.10 24.11 48.59
CA PRO A 61 -59.38 24.41 49.82
C PRO A 61 -60.01 23.84 51.10
N GLU A 62 -61.24 23.32 51.06
CA GLU A 62 -61.97 22.88 52.26
C GLU A 62 -62.15 21.36 52.42
N ALA A 63 -61.81 20.54 51.41
CA ALA A 63 -62.12 19.11 51.44
C ALA A 63 -61.03 18.17 52.02
N MET A 64 -59.88 18.68 52.49
CA MET A 64 -58.85 17.87 53.16
C MET A 64 -58.31 18.54 54.42
N ARG A 65 -59.15 18.65 55.46
CA ARG A 65 -58.68 18.71 56.84
C ARG A 65 -59.17 17.48 57.61
N ALA A 66 -58.50 16.37 57.38
CA ALA A 66 -58.38 15.32 58.40
C ALA A 66 -57.07 15.56 59.17
N PRO A 67 -57.04 15.43 60.52
CA PRO A 67 -55.97 15.98 61.33
C PRO A 67 -54.75 15.07 61.31
N GLY A 68 -53.62 15.66 60.91
CA GLY A 68 -52.28 15.10 61.10
C GLY A 68 -51.77 14.29 59.91
N THR A 69 -50.78 14.84 59.20
CA THR A 69 -49.47 14.21 58.93
C THR A 69 -48.60 15.10 58.02
N TYR A 70 -47.44 15.51 58.56
CA TYR A 70 -46.23 16.03 57.92
C TYR A 70 -46.31 17.33 57.10
N ASP A 71 -46.23 18.48 57.79
CA ASP A 71 -45.42 19.60 57.31
C ASP A 71 -43.94 19.18 57.31
N ASN A 72 -43.51 18.44 56.29
CA ASN A 72 -42.09 18.34 55.96
C ASN A 72 -41.75 19.52 55.04
N GLU A 73 -41.75 20.74 55.59
CA GLU A 73 -40.92 21.79 55.02
C GLU A 73 -39.47 21.27 55.08
N LEU A 74 -38.97 20.80 53.93
CA LEU A 74 -37.57 20.43 53.79
C LEU A 74 -36.75 21.62 54.27
N THR A 75 -36.00 21.42 55.36
CA THR A 75 -35.00 22.36 55.84
C THR A 75 -34.15 22.85 54.67
N GLU A 76 -33.70 24.11 54.67
CA GLU A 76 -32.89 24.67 53.57
C GLU A 76 -31.67 23.78 53.24
N ASP A 77 -31.08 23.13 54.25
CA ASP A 77 -30.00 22.15 54.09
C ASP A 77 -30.43 20.91 53.27
N GLN A 78 -31.65 20.40 53.45
CA GLN A 78 -32.18 19.27 52.70
C GLN A 78 -32.52 19.66 51.25
N LYS A 79 -32.96 20.90 51.01
CA LYS A 79 -33.15 21.44 49.66
C LYS A 79 -31.81 21.62 48.94
N GLN A 80 -30.80 22.14 49.62
CA GLN A 80 -29.43 22.24 49.11
C GLN A 80 -28.84 20.86 48.79
N GLU A 81 -29.01 19.89 49.68
CA GLU A 81 -28.54 18.52 49.43
C GLU A 81 -29.24 17.89 48.22
N LYS A 82 -30.55 18.11 48.07
CA LYS A 82 -31.33 17.66 46.91
C LYS A 82 -30.89 18.36 45.62
N ALA A 83 -30.64 19.66 45.67
CA ALA A 83 -30.13 20.45 44.53
C ALA A 83 -28.73 19.97 44.12
N LEU A 84 -27.86 19.67 45.09
CA LEU A 84 -26.51 19.17 44.85
C LEU A 84 -26.54 17.75 44.28
N LYS A 85 -27.39 16.86 44.79
CA LYS A 85 -27.63 15.53 44.21
C LYS A 85 -28.19 15.63 42.78
N TRP A 86 -29.12 16.56 42.54
CA TRP A 86 -29.67 16.81 41.21
C TRP A 86 -28.60 17.32 40.24
N GLN A 87 -27.79 18.30 40.66
CA GLN A 87 -26.69 18.83 39.87
C GLN A 87 -25.67 17.73 39.53
N GLN A 88 -25.23 16.94 40.52
CA GLN A 88 -24.34 15.81 40.28
C GLN A 88 -24.94 14.77 39.32
N LEU A 89 -26.24 14.49 39.45
CA LEU A 89 -26.95 13.56 38.57
C LEU A 89 -27.01 14.11 37.14
N GLN A 90 -27.34 15.38 36.96
CA GLN A 90 -27.44 16.04 35.67
C GLN A 90 -26.07 16.16 34.99
N THR A 91 -25.04 16.59 35.71
CA THR A 91 -23.65 16.65 35.22
C THR A 91 -23.16 15.27 34.79
N LYS A 92 -23.46 14.20 35.54
CA LYS A 92 -23.09 12.83 35.16
C LYS A 92 -23.92 12.30 33.99
N ARG A 93 -25.22 12.62 33.93
CA ARG A 93 -26.16 12.13 32.92
C ARG A 93 -25.92 12.77 31.56
N TYR A 94 -25.66 14.08 31.52
CA TYR A 94 -25.45 14.86 30.30
C TYR A 94 -23.97 15.19 30.05
N ALA A 95 -23.05 14.45 30.69
CA ALA A 95 -21.63 14.51 30.38
C ALA A 95 -21.38 14.24 28.88
N ASP A 96 -20.40 14.90 28.29
CA ASP A 96 -20.10 14.79 26.85
C ASP A 96 -19.89 13.34 26.37
N LYS A 97 -19.30 12.50 27.22
CA LYS A 97 -19.10 11.06 26.98
C LYS A 97 -20.38 10.22 26.85
N ARG A 98 -21.54 10.78 27.24
CA ARG A 98 -22.85 10.13 27.15
C ARG A 98 -23.71 10.67 26.01
N LYS A 99 -23.21 11.62 25.22
CA LYS A 99 -23.91 12.12 24.03
C LYS A 99 -24.12 10.98 23.03
N PHE A 100 -25.29 10.96 22.39
CA PHE A 100 -25.55 10.02 21.31
C PHE A 100 -24.58 10.29 20.14
N GLY A 101 -23.91 9.26 19.65
CA GLY A 101 -22.83 9.39 18.66
C GLY A 101 -21.45 9.71 19.24
N PHE A 102 -21.29 9.73 20.58
CA PHE A 102 -19.97 9.81 21.20
C PHE A 102 -19.13 8.58 20.82
N VAL A 103 -17.95 8.83 20.25
CA VAL A 103 -16.98 7.79 19.93
C VAL A 103 -15.94 7.81 21.04
N ASP A 104 -15.84 6.69 21.75
CA ASP A 104 -14.86 6.52 22.82
C ASP A 104 -13.42 6.63 22.28
N THR A 105 -12.51 6.96 23.20
CA THR A 105 -11.10 7.22 22.94
C THR A 105 -10.46 6.10 22.12
N GLN A 106 -9.66 6.48 21.13
CA GLN A 106 -8.99 5.52 20.25
C GLN A 106 -8.05 4.63 21.06
N LYS A 107 -8.06 3.32 20.79
CA LYS A 107 -7.09 2.39 21.40
C LYS A 107 -5.66 2.86 21.14
N GLU A 108 -4.99 3.17 22.24
CA GLU A 108 -3.57 3.49 22.30
C GLU A 108 -2.71 2.24 22.06
N ASP A 109 -1.43 2.49 21.76
CA ASP A 109 -0.47 1.44 21.50
C ASP A 109 0.05 0.87 22.83
N MET A 110 0.07 -0.45 22.93
CA MET A 110 0.57 -1.19 24.08
C MET A 110 2.11 -1.27 24.03
N PRO A 111 2.79 -1.42 25.19
CA PRO A 111 4.22 -1.66 25.23
C PRO A 111 4.62 -2.91 24.42
N PRO A 112 5.72 -2.87 23.65
CA PRO A 112 6.15 -3.98 22.80
C PRO A 112 6.49 -5.25 23.59
N GLU A 113 6.93 -5.12 24.84
CA GLU A 113 7.24 -6.22 25.75
C GLU A 113 6.00 -7.08 26.05
N HIS A 114 4.80 -6.48 25.99
CA HIS A 114 3.55 -7.17 26.27
C HIS A 114 3.32 -8.31 25.27
N VAL A 115 3.42 -8.04 23.97
CA VAL A 115 3.24 -9.07 22.94
C VAL A 115 4.41 -10.07 22.95
N ARG A 116 5.64 -9.60 23.17
CA ARG A 116 6.84 -10.44 23.26
C ARG A 116 6.71 -11.48 24.37
N LYS A 117 6.29 -11.06 25.57
CA LYS A 117 6.03 -11.94 26.71
C LYS A 117 4.90 -12.93 26.42
N ILE A 118 3.80 -12.49 25.82
CA ILE A 118 2.69 -13.39 25.44
C ILE A 118 3.18 -14.50 24.50
N ILE A 119 3.90 -14.14 23.44
CA ILE A 119 4.41 -15.09 22.44
C ILE A 119 5.37 -16.09 23.10
N ARG A 120 6.26 -15.61 23.97
CA ARG A 120 7.23 -16.45 24.69
C ARG A 120 6.53 -17.42 25.65
N ASP A 121 5.58 -16.94 26.44
CA ASP A 121 4.84 -17.75 27.42
C ASP A 121 4.00 -18.86 26.76
N HIS A 122 3.44 -18.60 25.56
CA HIS A 122 2.69 -19.60 24.80
C HIS A 122 3.58 -20.65 24.14
N GLY A 123 4.82 -20.29 23.80
CA GLY A 123 5.83 -21.20 23.24
C GLY A 123 5.34 -21.96 22.01
N ASP A 124 5.42 -23.30 22.07
CA ASP A 124 4.98 -24.26 21.04
C ASP A 124 3.54 -24.78 21.27
N MET A 125 2.83 -24.25 22.27
CA MET A 125 1.50 -24.71 22.70
C MET A 125 1.48 -26.16 23.24
N SER A 126 2.60 -26.73 23.68
CA SER A 126 2.65 -28.03 24.36
C SER A 126 2.02 -27.98 25.76
N SER A 127 2.21 -26.87 26.49
CA SER A 127 1.72 -26.67 27.85
C SER A 127 0.19 -26.79 27.98
N ARG A 128 -0.26 -27.51 29.01
CA ARG A 128 -1.69 -27.69 29.33
C ARG A 128 -2.36 -26.38 29.77
N LYS A 129 -1.59 -25.41 30.27
CA LYS A 129 -2.09 -24.10 30.73
C LYS A 129 -2.84 -23.36 29.61
N TYR A 130 -2.34 -23.43 28.38
CA TYR A 130 -2.89 -22.71 27.22
C TYR A 130 -3.80 -23.58 26.34
N ARG A 131 -4.40 -24.64 26.91
CA ARG A 131 -5.27 -25.58 26.16
C ARG A 131 -6.48 -24.88 25.52
N HIS A 132 -7.06 -23.90 26.21
CA HIS A 132 -8.23 -23.15 25.72
C HIS A 132 -7.90 -22.31 24.48
N ASP A 133 -6.65 -21.82 24.38
CA ASP A 133 -6.20 -20.95 23.31
C ASP A 133 -5.85 -21.73 22.02
N LYS A 134 -5.60 -23.04 22.10
CA LYS A 134 -5.33 -23.90 20.92
C LYS A 134 -6.41 -23.78 19.84
N ARG A 135 -7.68 -23.63 20.24
CA ARG A 135 -8.80 -23.42 19.29
C ARG A 135 -8.67 -22.11 18.53
N VAL A 136 -8.24 -21.05 19.21
CA VAL A 136 -8.06 -19.72 18.62
C VAL A 136 -6.91 -19.71 17.62
N TYR A 137 -5.78 -20.33 17.97
CA TYR A 137 -4.63 -20.48 17.06
C TYR A 137 -5.04 -21.20 15.76
N LEU A 138 -5.76 -22.32 15.85
CA LEU A 138 -6.27 -23.01 14.66
C LEU A 138 -7.25 -22.17 13.84
N GLY A 139 -8.08 -21.35 14.50
CA GLY A 139 -8.99 -20.41 13.82
C GLY A 139 -8.24 -19.29 13.09
N ALA A 140 -7.12 -18.83 13.66
CA ALA A 140 -6.30 -17.77 13.09
C ALA A 140 -5.55 -18.20 11.81
N LEU A 141 -5.32 -19.50 11.59
CA LEU A 141 -4.70 -20.04 10.37
C LEU A 141 -5.38 -19.56 9.09
N LYS A 142 -6.70 -19.33 9.13
CA LYS A 142 -7.47 -18.76 8.01
C LYS A 142 -6.92 -17.40 7.53
N TYR A 143 -6.39 -16.60 8.45
CA TYR A 143 -5.89 -15.26 8.19
C TYR A 143 -4.38 -15.20 8.00
N MET A 144 -3.67 -16.32 8.18
CA MET A 144 -2.21 -16.39 8.02
C MET A 144 -1.71 -15.88 6.65
N PRO A 145 -2.35 -16.18 5.50
CA PRO A 145 -1.94 -15.60 4.23
C PRO A 145 -2.04 -14.07 4.17
N HIS A 146 -2.98 -13.46 4.90
CA HIS A 146 -3.10 -12.00 4.99
C HIS A 146 -2.01 -11.41 5.89
N ALA A 147 -1.65 -12.07 7.00
CA ALA A 147 -0.53 -11.65 7.83
C ALA A 147 0.79 -11.66 7.04
N ILE A 148 1.04 -12.73 6.29
CA ILE A 148 2.22 -12.85 5.43
C ILE A 148 2.25 -11.77 4.35
N LEU A 149 1.12 -11.50 3.68
CA LEU A 149 1.05 -10.42 2.68
C LEU A 149 1.48 -9.07 3.27
N LYS A 150 0.96 -8.74 4.47
CA LYS A 150 1.24 -7.48 5.15
C LYS A 150 2.68 -7.39 5.68
N LEU A 151 3.24 -8.52 6.09
CA LEU A 151 4.64 -8.61 6.49
C LEU A 151 5.56 -8.35 5.28
N LEU A 152 5.36 -9.09 4.19
CA LEU A 152 6.23 -9.02 3.01
C LEU A 152 6.11 -7.70 2.24
N GLU A 153 4.94 -7.05 2.22
CA GLU A 153 4.83 -5.73 1.57
C GLU A 153 5.56 -4.62 2.33
N ASN A 154 5.81 -4.79 3.63
CA ASN A 154 6.52 -3.82 4.48
C ASN A 154 7.98 -4.23 4.75
N MET A 155 8.59 -5.08 3.91
CA MET A 155 9.99 -5.48 4.02
C MET A 155 10.94 -4.27 4.00
N PRO A 156 11.92 -4.17 4.94
CA PRO A 156 12.92 -3.11 4.97
C PRO A 156 13.63 -2.97 3.63
N MET A 157 13.87 -1.73 3.21
CA MET A 157 14.60 -1.47 1.96
C MET A 157 16.11 -1.56 2.21
N PRO A 158 16.95 -1.80 1.20
CA PRO A 158 18.40 -2.04 1.39
C PRO A 158 19.19 -0.89 2.03
N TRP A 159 18.65 0.33 1.99
CA TRP A 159 19.22 1.54 2.62
C TRP A 159 18.78 1.74 4.07
N GLU A 160 17.88 0.89 4.58
CA GLU A 160 17.38 0.91 5.96
C GLU A 160 18.02 -0.23 6.77
N GLN A 161 18.49 0.07 7.98
CA GLN A 161 18.99 -0.94 8.91
C GLN A 161 17.85 -1.63 9.68
N ILE A 162 16.96 -0.81 10.22
CA ILE A 162 15.83 -1.21 11.07
C ILE A 162 14.57 -0.52 10.55
N ARG A 163 13.45 -1.23 10.59
CA ARG A 163 12.14 -0.64 10.30
C ARG A 163 11.15 -1.04 11.37
N ASP A 164 10.72 -0.07 12.16
CA ASP A 164 9.59 -0.25 13.07
C ASP A 164 8.27 -0.16 12.32
N VAL A 165 7.41 -1.14 12.55
CA VAL A 165 6.10 -1.25 11.92
C VAL A 165 5.01 -1.34 12.98
N LYS A 166 3.87 -0.72 12.71
CA LYS A 166 2.67 -0.89 13.54
C LYS A 166 2.13 -2.31 13.40
N VAL A 167 2.02 -3.00 14.52
CA VAL A 167 1.51 -4.38 14.60
C VAL A 167 0.16 -4.39 15.30
N LEU A 168 -0.81 -5.07 14.69
CA LEU A 168 -2.09 -5.43 15.27
C LEU A 168 -2.04 -6.92 15.62
N TYR A 169 -1.96 -7.23 16.92
CA TYR A 169 -1.81 -8.60 17.40
C TYR A 169 -3.03 -9.06 18.20
N HIS A 170 -3.31 -10.36 18.16
CA HIS A 170 -4.35 -10.96 18.99
C HIS A 170 -3.90 -11.05 20.45
N ILE A 171 -4.78 -10.81 21.43
CA ILE A 171 -4.45 -10.78 22.87
C ILE A 171 -3.80 -12.07 23.40
N THR A 172 -4.00 -13.21 22.73
CA THR A 172 -3.38 -14.50 23.08
C THR A 172 -2.10 -14.81 22.28
N GLY A 173 -1.61 -13.85 21.48
CA GLY A 173 -0.46 -14.05 20.59
C GLY A 173 -0.74 -14.97 19.39
N ALA A 174 -2.00 -15.33 19.14
CA ALA A 174 -2.38 -16.26 18.08
C ALA A 174 -1.92 -15.81 16.68
N ILE A 175 -2.00 -14.52 16.37
CA ILE A 175 -1.57 -13.97 15.08
C ILE A 175 -1.17 -12.50 15.23
N SER A 176 -0.12 -12.10 14.50
CA SER A 176 0.36 -10.72 14.39
C SER A 176 0.17 -10.21 12.95
N PHE A 177 -0.45 -9.05 12.78
CA PHE A 177 -0.62 -8.39 11.48
C PHE A 177 0.17 -7.08 11.44
N VAL A 178 0.98 -6.86 10.41
CA VAL A 178 1.50 -5.51 10.13
C VAL A 178 0.35 -4.63 9.62
N ASN A 179 0.04 -3.56 10.34
CA ASN A 179 -1.07 -2.64 10.08
C ASN A 179 -0.60 -1.35 9.39
N GLU A 180 0.32 -1.47 8.44
CA GLU A 180 0.85 -0.36 7.65
C GLU A 180 0.72 -0.62 6.16
N ILE A 181 0.57 0.46 5.39
CA ILE A 181 0.66 0.43 3.93
C ILE A 181 1.93 1.22 3.58
N PRO A 182 2.87 0.66 2.80
CA PRO A 182 4.15 1.29 2.49
C PRO A 182 3.95 2.40 1.45
N TRP A 183 3.53 3.59 1.91
CA TRP A 183 3.43 4.78 1.09
C TRP A 183 4.81 5.40 0.89
N VAL A 184 5.19 5.61 -0.36
CA VAL A 184 6.46 6.22 -0.75
C VAL A 184 6.21 7.38 -1.72
N ILE A 185 7.07 8.38 -1.67
CA ILE A 185 7.10 9.45 -2.67
C ILE A 185 7.76 8.88 -3.93
N GLU A 186 7.04 8.92 -5.06
CA GLU A 186 7.46 8.24 -6.29
C GLU A 186 8.84 8.68 -6.83
N PRO A 187 9.15 10.00 -6.98
CA PRO A 187 10.48 10.42 -7.43
C PRO A 187 11.59 10.02 -6.44
N VAL A 188 11.36 10.20 -5.14
CA VAL A 188 12.34 9.82 -4.09
C VAL A 188 12.64 8.33 -4.14
N TYR A 189 11.61 7.49 -4.23
CA TYR A 189 11.78 6.03 -4.25
C TYR A 189 12.55 5.55 -5.48
N ILE A 190 12.31 6.15 -6.66
CA ILE A 190 13.06 5.81 -7.87
C ILE A 190 14.52 6.26 -7.73
N ALA A 191 14.78 7.45 -7.20
CA ALA A 191 16.13 7.95 -6.94
C ALA A 191 16.89 7.09 -5.92
N GLN A 192 16.24 6.67 -4.82
CA GLN A 192 16.82 5.74 -3.84
C GLN A 192 17.27 4.43 -4.53
N TRP A 193 16.40 3.82 -5.33
CA TRP A 193 16.77 2.62 -6.11
C TRP A 193 17.83 2.91 -7.19
N GLY A 194 17.87 4.12 -7.75
CA GLY A 194 18.93 4.59 -8.65
C GLY A 194 20.29 4.60 -7.97
N SER A 195 20.37 5.13 -6.75
CA SER A 195 21.58 5.08 -5.92
C SER A 195 21.98 3.64 -5.58
N MET A 196 21.01 2.77 -5.27
CA MET A 196 21.27 1.34 -5.00
C MET A 196 21.88 0.65 -6.21
N TRP A 197 21.40 0.97 -7.42
CA TRP A 197 21.94 0.42 -8.66
C TRP A 197 23.41 0.79 -8.85
N ILE A 198 23.78 2.04 -8.59
CA ILE A 198 25.17 2.51 -8.68
C ILE A 198 26.05 1.78 -7.66
N MET A 199 25.62 1.76 -6.39
CA MET A 199 26.39 1.14 -5.30
C MET A 199 26.58 -0.36 -5.51
N MET A 200 25.52 -1.10 -5.85
CA MET A 200 25.62 -2.54 -6.09
C MET A 200 26.51 -2.87 -7.31
N ARG A 201 26.52 -2.01 -8.35
CA ARG A 201 27.40 -2.18 -9.51
C ARG A 201 28.88 -1.91 -9.17
N ARG A 202 29.15 -0.85 -8.42
CA ARG A 202 30.51 -0.52 -7.92
C ARG A 202 31.03 -1.67 -7.05
N GLU A 203 30.24 -2.08 -6.06
CA GLU A 203 30.62 -3.17 -5.14
C GLU A 203 30.89 -4.48 -5.88
N LYS A 204 30.06 -4.84 -6.86
CA LYS A 204 30.27 -6.05 -7.66
C LYS A 204 31.51 -5.98 -8.55
N ARG A 205 31.90 -4.80 -9.02
CA ARG A 205 33.11 -4.59 -9.81
C ARG A 205 34.36 -4.67 -8.93
N ASP A 206 34.31 -4.07 -7.74
CA ASP A 206 35.48 -3.85 -6.89
C ASP A 206 35.76 -5.04 -5.97
N ARG A 207 34.73 -5.78 -5.54
CA ARG A 207 34.89 -6.96 -4.67
C ARG A 207 35.41 -8.17 -5.45
N ARG A 208 36.62 -8.64 -5.10
CA ARG A 208 37.28 -9.80 -5.74
C ARG A 208 36.48 -11.11 -5.64
N HIS A 209 35.91 -11.41 -4.48
CA HIS A 209 35.12 -12.62 -4.25
C HIS A 209 33.81 -12.28 -3.56
N PHE A 210 32.71 -12.35 -4.31
CA PHE A 210 31.37 -12.16 -3.77
C PHE A 210 30.78 -13.52 -3.36
N LYS A 211 30.77 -13.81 -2.05
CA LYS A 211 30.18 -15.03 -1.50
C LYS A 211 28.68 -14.85 -1.27
N ARG A 212 27.86 -15.52 -2.07
CA ARG A 212 26.40 -15.57 -1.84
C ARG A 212 26.06 -16.34 -0.56
N MET A 213 25.04 -15.87 0.17
CA MET A 213 24.51 -16.57 1.34
C MET A 213 23.97 -17.97 0.99
N ARG A 214 24.01 -18.89 1.96
CA ARG A 214 23.47 -20.24 1.78
C ARG A 214 21.96 -20.25 2.05
N PHE A 215 21.25 -21.10 1.31
CA PHE A 215 19.82 -21.29 1.47
C PHE A 215 19.49 -22.78 1.63
N PRO A 216 18.69 -23.16 2.66
CA PRO A 216 18.17 -22.33 3.75
C PRO A 216 19.27 -21.73 4.66
N PRO A 217 19.04 -20.58 5.33
CA PRO A 217 20.06 -19.96 6.18
C PRO A 217 20.30 -20.67 7.52
N PHE A 218 19.27 -21.30 8.08
CA PHE A 218 19.32 -22.09 9.32
C PHE A 218 18.98 -23.55 9.05
N ASP A 219 19.44 -24.45 9.92
CA ASP A 219 19.19 -25.90 9.78
C ASP A 219 17.71 -26.25 10.02
N ASP A 220 17.27 -27.40 9.51
CA ASP A 220 15.88 -27.87 9.60
C ASP A 220 15.44 -28.10 11.06
N GLU A 221 16.35 -28.58 11.91
CA GLU A 221 16.10 -28.94 13.32
C GLU A 221 16.35 -27.78 14.30
N GLU A 222 16.91 -26.67 13.82
CA GLU A 222 17.23 -25.52 14.66
C GLU A 222 15.96 -24.71 14.99
N PRO A 223 15.62 -24.51 16.28
CA PRO A 223 14.45 -23.74 16.65
C PRO A 223 14.60 -22.26 16.26
N PRO A 224 13.51 -21.56 15.90
CA PRO A 224 13.57 -20.15 15.56
C PRO A 224 14.12 -19.32 16.73
N LEU A 225 15.20 -18.58 16.47
CA LEU A 225 15.85 -17.67 17.41
C LEU A 225 14.85 -16.71 18.07
N ASP A 226 15.06 -16.41 19.35
CA ASP A 226 14.29 -15.38 20.04
C ASP A 226 14.90 -14.00 19.79
N TYR A 227 14.05 -13.03 19.46
CA TYR A 227 14.49 -11.67 19.12
C TYR A 227 15.12 -10.97 20.33
N ALA A 228 14.50 -11.13 21.51
CA ALA A 228 14.93 -10.49 22.75
C ALA A 228 16.36 -10.87 23.14
N ASP A 229 16.69 -12.16 23.02
CA ASP A 229 17.92 -12.71 23.55
C ASP A 229 19.08 -12.63 22.55
N ASN A 230 18.79 -12.62 21.25
CA ASN A 230 19.82 -12.75 20.20
C ASN A 230 19.99 -11.52 19.30
N ILE A 231 18.97 -10.67 19.16
CA ILE A 231 18.95 -9.62 18.12
C ILE A 231 18.78 -8.22 18.72
N LEU A 232 18.03 -8.08 19.83
CA LEU A 232 17.66 -6.78 20.38
C LEU A 232 18.87 -5.90 20.74
N ASP A 233 19.91 -6.50 21.33
CA ASP A 233 21.10 -5.79 21.81
C ASP A 233 22.24 -5.72 20.77
N VAL A 234 22.03 -6.29 19.56
CA VAL A 234 23.05 -6.31 18.50
C VAL A 234 22.88 -5.09 17.60
N GLU A 235 23.92 -4.26 17.53
CA GLU A 235 23.96 -3.14 16.59
C GLU A 235 24.01 -3.66 15.14
N PRO A 236 23.09 -3.21 14.27
CA PRO A 236 23.03 -3.65 12.89
C PRO A 236 24.22 -3.10 12.09
N LEU A 237 24.70 -3.89 11.13
CA LEU A 237 25.65 -3.40 10.12
C LEU A 237 25.13 -2.20 9.34
N GLU A 238 26.06 -1.46 8.74
CA GLU A 238 25.75 -0.33 7.86
C GLU A 238 24.90 -0.78 6.66
N ALA A 239 23.84 -0.01 6.39
CA ALA A 239 22.99 -0.23 5.23
C ALA A 239 23.67 0.26 3.95
N ILE A 240 23.12 -0.07 2.78
CA ILE A 240 23.68 0.42 1.53
C ILE A 240 23.26 1.88 1.35
N GLN A 241 24.21 2.80 1.49
CA GLN A 241 24.01 4.24 1.28
C GLN A 241 25.14 4.78 0.41
N ILE A 242 24.83 5.65 -0.55
CA ILE A 242 25.86 6.37 -1.30
C ILE A 242 26.27 7.59 -0.48
N GLU A 243 27.55 7.92 -0.46
CA GLU A 243 28.01 9.21 0.02
C GLU A 243 27.48 10.29 -0.94
N LEU A 244 26.60 11.14 -0.43
CA LEU A 244 26.01 12.26 -1.16
C LEU A 244 26.93 13.48 -1.04
N ASP A 245 27.02 14.26 -2.12
CA ASP A 245 27.87 15.45 -2.13
C ASP A 245 27.24 16.60 -1.33
N GLY A 246 28.05 17.26 -0.49
CA GLY A 246 27.57 18.29 0.43
C GLY A 246 27.06 19.55 -0.26
N ASP A 247 27.52 19.83 -1.48
CA ASP A 247 27.19 21.03 -2.24
C ASP A 247 26.17 20.71 -3.36
N GLU A 248 26.40 19.66 -4.16
CA GLU A 248 25.53 19.29 -5.28
C GLU A 248 24.24 18.57 -4.85
N ASP A 249 24.30 17.75 -3.80
CA ASP A 249 23.17 16.97 -3.28
C ASP A 249 22.52 17.63 -2.04
N ALA A 250 22.96 18.83 -1.66
CA ALA A 250 22.51 19.57 -0.49
C ALA A 250 20.98 19.57 -0.28
N PRO A 251 20.12 19.74 -1.32
CA PRO A 251 18.67 19.77 -1.12
C PRO A 251 18.04 18.44 -0.64
N VAL A 252 18.78 17.33 -0.76
CA VAL A 252 18.28 15.97 -0.54
C VAL A 252 19.10 15.22 0.52
N ALA A 253 20.36 15.59 0.74
CA ALA A 253 21.34 14.85 1.56
C ALA A 253 20.83 14.43 2.95
N GLU A 254 20.18 15.33 3.69
CA GLU A 254 19.79 15.10 5.09
C GLU A 254 18.71 14.02 5.27
N TRP A 255 17.78 13.90 4.33
CA TRP A 255 16.56 13.09 4.50
C TRP A 255 16.45 11.93 3.51
N PHE A 256 17.40 11.80 2.57
CA PHE A 256 17.27 10.90 1.42
C PHE A 256 17.07 9.43 1.79
N TYR A 257 17.75 8.96 2.83
CA TYR A 257 17.74 7.55 3.24
C TYR A 257 16.80 7.25 4.42
N ASP A 258 15.97 8.21 4.83
CA ASP A 258 14.94 7.98 5.83
C ASP A 258 13.87 6.99 5.35
N HIS A 259 13.23 6.31 6.31
CA HIS A 259 12.12 5.39 6.01
C HIS A 259 10.92 6.12 5.37
N LYS A 260 10.53 7.27 5.93
CA LYS A 260 9.48 8.16 5.42
C LYS A 260 10.05 9.57 5.32
N PRO A 261 10.79 9.89 4.25
CA PRO A 261 11.46 11.16 4.14
C PRO A 261 10.51 12.34 4.27
N LEU A 262 10.97 13.42 4.90
CA LEU A 262 10.22 14.68 5.00
C LEU A 262 8.90 14.59 5.79
N SER A 263 8.65 13.51 6.57
CA SER A 263 7.38 13.27 7.29
C SER A 263 6.90 14.44 8.16
N ASP A 264 7.85 15.14 8.78
CA ASP A 264 7.60 16.19 9.76
C ASP A 264 7.74 17.61 9.17
N THR A 265 7.87 17.70 7.84
CA THR A 265 8.10 18.96 7.13
C THR A 265 6.85 19.45 6.38
N LYS A 266 6.91 20.69 5.88
CA LYS A 266 5.86 21.31 5.04
C LYS A 266 5.64 20.61 3.69
N PHE A 267 6.59 19.78 3.24
CA PHE A 267 6.57 19.17 1.92
C PHE A 267 5.56 18.01 1.80
N VAL A 268 5.07 17.49 2.94
CA VAL A 268 4.05 16.45 2.99
C VAL A 268 2.90 16.83 3.91
N ASN A 269 1.74 16.20 3.71
CA ASN A 269 0.51 16.55 4.44
C ASN A 269 0.43 15.99 5.88
N GLY A 270 1.57 15.72 6.51
CA GLY A 270 1.71 15.13 7.86
C GLY A 270 1.78 13.59 7.87
N PRO A 271 1.57 12.94 9.04
CA PRO A 271 1.91 11.53 9.30
C PRO A 271 1.07 10.51 8.50
N THR A 272 0.01 10.97 7.82
CA THR A 272 -0.74 10.12 6.89
C THR A 272 0.01 9.87 5.58
N TYR A 273 0.98 10.73 5.24
CA TYR A 273 1.95 10.57 4.15
C TYR A 273 1.31 10.26 2.78
N LYS A 274 0.34 11.09 2.36
CA LYS A 274 -0.48 10.86 1.16
C LYS A 274 -0.20 11.82 0.01
N ARG A 275 0.19 13.04 0.30
CA ARG A 275 0.44 14.09 -0.69
C ARG A 275 1.83 14.66 -0.44
N TRP A 276 2.52 14.97 -1.53
CA TRP A 276 3.82 15.58 -1.51
C TRP A 276 3.87 16.77 -2.46
N HIS A 277 4.67 17.76 -2.11
CA HIS A 277 4.99 18.92 -2.93
C HIS A 277 6.47 19.23 -2.72
N LEU A 278 7.28 19.12 -3.77
CA LEU A 278 8.72 19.31 -3.73
C LEU A 278 9.13 20.57 -4.51
N GLU A 279 10.23 21.18 -4.08
CA GLU A 279 10.82 22.33 -4.74
C GLU A 279 11.64 21.90 -5.97
N LEU A 280 11.89 22.83 -6.89
CA LEU A 280 12.59 22.52 -8.15
C LEU A 280 14.02 21.98 -7.93
N PRO A 281 14.85 22.53 -7.02
CA PRO A 281 16.17 21.97 -6.75
C PRO A 281 16.11 20.52 -6.26
N MET A 282 15.19 20.21 -5.34
CA MET A 282 14.96 18.84 -4.87
C MET A 282 14.61 17.89 -6.03
N MET A 283 13.71 18.31 -6.92
CA MET A 283 13.32 17.51 -8.09
C MET A 283 14.47 17.32 -9.09
N ALA A 284 15.31 18.33 -9.29
CA ALA A 284 16.47 18.27 -10.17
C ALA A 284 17.52 17.28 -9.64
N THR A 285 17.87 17.37 -8.35
CA THR A 285 18.79 16.44 -7.68
C THR A 285 18.26 15.00 -7.73
N LEU A 286 16.98 14.79 -7.40
CA LEU A 286 16.37 13.45 -7.47
C LEU A 286 16.35 12.88 -8.90
N TYR A 287 16.09 13.73 -9.91
CA TYR A 287 16.13 13.32 -11.31
C TYR A 287 17.54 12.87 -11.71
N ARG A 288 18.57 13.64 -11.34
CA ARG A 288 19.98 13.29 -11.58
C ARG A 288 20.38 11.96 -10.93
N LEU A 289 20.04 11.76 -9.65
CA LEU A 289 20.33 10.51 -8.92
C LEU A 289 19.62 9.28 -9.51
N ALA A 290 18.46 9.48 -10.15
CA ALA A 290 17.66 8.41 -10.75
C ALA A 290 18.07 8.05 -12.18
N ASN A 291 18.94 8.81 -12.84
CA ASN A 291 19.23 8.71 -14.28
C ASN A 291 19.55 7.27 -14.75
N GLN A 292 20.22 6.45 -13.92
CA GLN A 292 20.55 5.06 -14.27
C GLN A 292 19.34 4.14 -14.51
N LEU A 293 18.15 4.51 -13.98
CA LEU A 293 16.93 3.73 -14.14
C LEU A 293 15.95 4.35 -15.15
N LEU A 294 16.16 5.61 -15.51
CA LEU A 294 15.27 6.36 -16.38
C LEU A 294 15.58 6.10 -17.86
N THR A 295 14.60 6.44 -18.69
CA THR A 295 14.77 6.41 -20.15
C THR A 295 15.34 7.74 -20.60
N ASP A 296 16.22 7.68 -21.60
CA ASP A 296 16.75 8.87 -22.27
C ASP A 296 15.81 9.40 -23.35
N LEU A 297 14.74 8.65 -23.66
CA LEU A 297 13.75 9.03 -24.66
C LEU A 297 12.96 10.25 -24.22
N VAL A 298 13.01 11.29 -25.05
CA VAL A 298 12.25 12.53 -24.85
C VAL A 298 10.93 12.53 -25.63
N ASP A 299 10.89 11.82 -26.76
CA ASP A 299 9.73 11.76 -27.65
C ASP A 299 9.10 10.35 -27.67
N ASP A 300 7.77 10.32 -27.59
CA ASP A 300 6.97 9.11 -27.69
C ASP A 300 6.97 8.52 -29.12
N ASN A 301 7.41 9.28 -30.13
CA ASN A 301 7.58 8.79 -31.51
C ASN A 301 8.53 7.59 -31.63
N TYR A 302 9.45 7.38 -30.67
CA TYR A 302 10.24 6.15 -30.58
C TYR A 302 9.37 4.89 -30.54
N PHE A 303 8.18 4.98 -29.94
CA PHE A 303 7.22 3.87 -29.82
C PHE A 303 6.33 3.71 -31.06
N TYR A 304 6.69 4.28 -32.22
CA TYR A 304 5.98 4.02 -33.47
C TYR A 304 5.95 2.52 -33.78
N LEU A 305 4.75 1.97 -33.98
CA LEU A 305 4.47 0.53 -34.08
C LEU A 305 4.94 -0.31 -32.87
N PHE A 306 5.30 0.32 -31.76
CA PHE A 306 5.77 -0.32 -30.53
C PHE A 306 5.01 0.19 -29.30
N ASP A 307 3.79 0.67 -29.51
CA ASP A 307 2.88 1.14 -28.49
C ASP A 307 1.76 0.12 -28.21
N LEU A 308 0.92 0.42 -27.21
CA LEU A 308 -0.19 -0.47 -26.86
C LEU A 308 -1.19 -0.65 -28.01
N LYS A 309 -1.45 0.39 -28.81
CA LYS A 309 -2.41 0.30 -29.93
C LYS A 309 -1.88 -0.60 -31.03
N ALA A 310 -0.62 -0.44 -31.42
CA ALA A 310 0.04 -1.32 -32.37
C ALA A 310 0.02 -2.78 -31.90
N PHE A 311 0.33 -3.05 -30.63
CA PHE A 311 0.26 -4.42 -30.11
C PHE A 311 -1.15 -5.00 -30.06
N PHE A 312 -2.18 -4.19 -29.79
CA PHE A 312 -3.56 -4.64 -29.85
C PHE A 312 -3.98 -5.00 -31.27
N THR A 313 -3.64 -4.16 -32.25
CA THR A 313 -3.91 -4.43 -33.68
C THR A 313 -3.13 -5.65 -34.16
N ALA A 314 -1.83 -5.76 -33.85
CA ALA A 314 -1.01 -6.92 -34.20
C ALA A 314 -1.61 -8.21 -33.62
N LYS A 315 -2.06 -8.17 -32.35
CA LYS A 315 -2.79 -9.28 -31.73
C LYS A 315 -4.10 -9.63 -32.47
N ALA A 316 -4.89 -8.63 -32.84
CA ALA A 316 -6.18 -8.82 -33.51
C ALA A 316 -6.02 -9.38 -34.93
N LEU A 317 -4.99 -8.96 -35.64
CA LEU A 317 -4.67 -9.39 -37.00
C LEU A 317 -3.82 -10.68 -37.06
N ASN A 318 -3.46 -11.25 -35.90
CA ASN A 318 -2.52 -12.37 -35.81
C ASN A 318 -1.17 -12.09 -36.50
N MET A 319 -0.72 -10.84 -36.46
CA MET A 319 0.59 -10.39 -36.93
C MET A 319 1.54 -10.24 -35.75
N ALA A 320 2.84 -10.40 -36.00
CA ALA A 320 3.87 -10.20 -34.98
C ALA A 320 4.84 -9.12 -35.44
N ILE A 321 4.93 -8.05 -34.66
CA ILE A 321 5.90 -6.97 -34.87
C ILE A 321 7.30 -7.52 -34.52
N PRO A 322 8.33 -7.27 -35.33
CA PRO A 322 9.71 -7.62 -34.96
C PRO A 322 10.07 -7.06 -33.58
N GLY A 323 10.65 -7.89 -32.71
CA GLY A 323 10.93 -7.51 -31.31
C GLY A 323 9.71 -7.48 -30.38
N GLY A 324 8.47 -7.50 -30.92
CA GLY A 324 7.22 -7.47 -30.18
C GLY A 324 6.69 -8.83 -29.70
N PRO A 325 5.61 -8.84 -28.91
CA PRO A 325 5.00 -10.03 -28.36
C PRO A 325 4.17 -10.82 -29.41
N LYS A 326 4.14 -12.15 -29.28
CA LYS A 326 3.31 -13.05 -30.10
C LYS A 326 2.08 -13.55 -29.34
N PHE A 327 0.94 -13.64 -30.01
CA PHE A 327 -0.35 -14.03 -29.42
C PHE A 327 -1.05 -15.12 -30.22
N GLU A 328 -2.13 -15.67 -29.65
CA GLU A 328 -3.06 -16.55 -30.35
C GLU A 328 -4.04 -15.73 -31.21
N PRO A 329 -4.51 -16.28 -32.36
CA PRO A 329 -5.35 -15.58 -33.33
C PRO A 329 -6.67 -15.09 -32.74
N LEU A 330 -7.15 -13.94 -33.21
CA LEU A 330 -8.46 -13.36 -32.89
C LEU A 330 -9.15 -12.92 -34.19
N VAL A 331 -10.44 -12.58 -34.09
CA VAL A 331 -11.23 -11.96 -35.17
C VAL A 331 -11.33 -10.43 -34.92
N LYS A 332 -11.31 -9.64 -36.02
CA LYS A 332 -11.15 -8.16 -36.21
C LYS A 332 -12.02 -7.23 -35.31
N ASP A 333 -11.80 -5.93 -35.10
CA ASP A 333 -11.20 -4.82 -35.90
C ASP A 333 -10.85 -3.51 -35.10
N ASN A 334 -10.16 -2.57 -35.79
CA ASN A 334 -10.08 -1.07 -35.72
C ASN A 334 -9.11 -0.17 -34.87
N SER A 335 -8.46 0.74 -35.65
CA SER A 335 -7.71 2.05 -35.54
C SER A 335 -6.67 2.41 -34.45
N GLN A 336 -5.58 3.08 -34.89
CA GLN A 336 -4.34 3.48 -34.16
C GLN A 336 -4.08 5.01 -34.17
N LEU A 337 -3.24 5.49 -33.25
CA LEU A 337 -2.70 6.86 -33.18
C LEU A 337 -1.47 6.97 -34.10
N TYR A 338 -1.40 7.97 -34.98
CA TYR A 338 -0.43 7.97 -36.09
C TYR A 338 0.86 8.77 -35.85
N HIS A 339 0.82 9.91 -35.16
CA HIS A 339 2.00 10.77 -34.98
C HIS A 339 1.81 11.81 -33.87
N THR A 340 2.90 12.16 -33.17
CA THR A 340 3.03 13.36 -32.33
C THR A 340 4.07 14.31 -32.94
N PRO A 341 3.93 15.65 -32.83
CA PRO A 341 4.96 16.58 -33.30
C PRO A 341 6.32 16.25 -32.66
N ASN A 342 7.38 16.19 -33.48
CA ASN A 342 8.72 15.84 -32.99
C ASN A 342 9.19 16.83 -31.93
N VAL A 343 9.58 16.31 -30.77
CA VAL A 343 10.14 17.13 -29.69
C VAL A 343 11.63 17.34 -29.96
N VAL A 344 12.03 18.59 -30.20
CA VAL A 344 13.43 18.98 -30.42
C VAL A 344 13.95 19.67 -29.16
N PHE A 345 14.30 18.88 -28.15
CA PHE A 345 14.87 19.35 -26.88
C PHE A 345 16.36 19.02 -26.83
N ILE A 346 17.19 20.03 -26.55
CA ILE A 346 18.64 19.88 -26.39
C ILE A 346 18.93 19.86 -24.88
N LYS A 347 19.57 18.78 -24.41
CA LYS A 347 20.03 18.66 -23.03
C LYS A 347 21.37 19.37 -22.89
N THR A 348 21.46 20.30 -21.95
CA THR A 348 22.71 20.92 -21.53
C THR A 348 23.52 19.95 -20.67
N GLU A 349 24.72 19.61 -21.12
CA GLU A 349 25.66 18.77 -20.36
C GLU A 349 26.58 19.60 -19.46
N ASP A 350 26.84 20.87 -19.82
CA ASP A 350 27.73 21.79 -19.11
C ASP A 350 26.91 22.87 -18.37
N PRO A 351 26.95 22.94 -17.02
CA PRO A 351 26.24 23.95 -16.25
C PRO A 351 26.86 25.35 -16.33
N ASP A 352 28.09 25.50 -16.83
CA ASP A 352 28.76 26.80 -16.95
C ASP A 352 28.22 27.63 -18.13
N LEU A 353 27.52 26.99 -19.06
CA LEU A 353 26.84 27.66 -20.17
C LEU A 353 25.55 28.35 -19.70
N PRO A 354 25.20 29.52 -20.27
CA PRO A 354 24.00 30.23 -19.88
C PRO A 354 22.74 29.42 -20.23
N ALA A 355 21.65 29.57 -19.49
CA ALA A 355 20.44 28.75 -19.68
C ALA A 355 19.81 28.87 -21.08
N PHE A 356 20.03 30.01 -21.76
CA PHE A 356 19.65 30.23 -23.15
C PHE A 356 20.89 30.54 -23.97
N TYR A 357 21.30 29.61 -24.84
CA TYR A 357 22.38 29.82 -25.80
C TYR A 357 22.06 29.15 -27.13
N PHE A 358 22.75 29.60 -28.18
CA PHE A 358 22.66 28.97 -29.48
C PHE A 358 23.57 27.73 -29.50
N ASP A 359 22.97 26.56 -29.28
CA ASP A 359 23.70 25.30 -29.22
C ASP A 359 24.29 24.91 -30.59
N PRO A 360 25.53 24.38 -30.65
CA PRO A 360 26.14 23.94 -31.92
C PRO A 360 25.34 22.89 -32.71
N LEU A 361 24.43 22.16 -32.08
CA LEU A 361 23.52 21.23 -32.74
C LEU A 361 22.40 21.94 -33.53
N ILE A 362 22.15 23.23 -33.26
CA ILE A 362 21.15 24.03 -33.97
C ILE A 362 21.75 24.53 -35.29
N ASN A 363 21.03 24.28 -36.39
CA ASN A 363 21.44 24.80 -37.69
C ASN A 363 21.41 26.35 -37.68
N PRO A 364 22.49 27.02 -38.12
CA PRO A 364 22.54 28.49 -38.12
C PRO A 364 21.46 29.07 -39.03
N ILE A 365 20.81 30.13 -38.55
CA ILE A 365 19.82 30.86 -39.33
C ILE A 365 20.56 31.70 -40.38
N SER A 366 20.57 31.24 -41.62
CA SER A 366 21.14 31.97 -42.76
C SER A 366 20.07 32.88 -43.37
N HIS A 367 19.98 34.14 -42.94
CA HIS A 367 19.06 35.11 -43.51
C HIS A 367 19.48 35.51 -44.95
N ARG A 368 18.93 34.84 -45.96
CA ARG A 368 19.15 35.13 -47.39
C ARG A 368 17.87 35.67 -48.03
N HIS A 369 17.53 36.91 -47.72
CA HIS A 369 16.49 37.66 -48.44
C HIS A 369 17.15 38.65 -49.39
N ALA A 370 16.92 38.49 -50.70
CA ALA A 370 17.52 39.32 -51.75
C ALA A 370 16.82 40.69 -51.90
N VAL A 371 15.59 40.82 -51.42
CA VAL A 371 14.81 42.06 -51.40
C VAL A 371 14.47 42.34 -49.95
N LYS A 372 14.94 43.47 -49.40
CA LYS A 372 14.43 43.97 -48.13
C LYS A 372 12.97 44.33 -48.36
N SER A 373 12.04 43.66 -47.68
CA SER A 373 10.70 44.23 -47.51
C SER A 373 10.88 45.60 -46.87
N LEU A 374 10.32 46.64 -47.49
CA LEU A 374 10.14 47.92 -46.83
C LEU A 374 9.14 47.67 -45.70
N GLU A 375 9.64 47.30 -44.53
CA GLU A 375 8.90 47.54 -43.30
C GLU A 375 8.76 49.06 -43.20
N ASP A 376 7.53 49.55 -42.94
CA ASP A 376 7.25 50.96 -42.76
C ASP A 376 8.03 51.46 -41.54
N ASN A 377 9.28 51.87 -41.76
CA ASN A 377 10.08 52.53 -40.75
C ASN A 377 9.47 53.92 -40.60
N PHE A 378 8.80 54.15 -39.47
CA PHE A 378 8.42 55.49 -39.06
C PHE A 378 9.71 56.32 -38.95
N ASP A 379 9.82 57.38 -39.75
CA ASP A 379 10.98 58.30 -39.69
C ASP A 379 11.10 58.86 -38.26
N GLU A 380 12.34 59.01 -37.76
CA GLU A 380 12.66 59.57 -36.43
C GLU A 380 12.15 61.01 -36.21
N SER A 381 11.39 61.59 -37.16
CA SER A 381 10.76 62.90 -37.07
C SER A 381 9.43 62.93 -36.31
N ASP A 382 8.90 61.78 -35.89
CA ASP A 382 7.70 61.72 -35.05
C ASP A 382 8.09 61.95 -33.58
N ASP A 383 7.60 63.06 -32.99
CA ASP A 383 7.74 63.51 -31.58
C ASP A 383 7.13 62.52 -30.53
N PHE A 384 7.13 61.22 -30.81
CA PHE A 384 6.50 60.20 -29.99
C PHE A 384 7.48 59.61 -28.96
N GLU A 385 7.50 60.20 -27.77
CA GLU A 385 8.25 59.70 -26.62
C GLU A 385 7.35 58.94 -25.65
N LEU A 386 7.80 57.75 -25.21
CA LEU A 386 7.14 56.98 -24.16
C LEU A 386 7.78 57.33 -22.80
N GLU A 387 7.23 58.32 -22.11
CA GLU A 387 7.68 58.73 -20.79
C GLU A 387 7.22 57.71 -19.72
N TYR A 388 8.13 57.32 -18.81
CA TYR A 388 7.88 56.35 -17.71
C TYR A 388 7.57 54.90 -18.14
N VAL A 389 7.92 54.51 -19.37
CA VAL A 389 7.71 53.14 -19.87
C VAL A 389 9.04 52.40 -20.00
N GLU A 390 9.15 51.27 -19.32
CA GLU A 390 10.26 50.32 -19.44
C GLU A 390 9.74 48.94 -19.88
N PRO A 391 10.59 48.04 -20.40
CA PRO A 391 10.22 46.64 -20.58
C PRO A 391 9.66 46.07 -19.28
N LEU A 392 8.53 45.35 -19.35
CA LEU A 392 7.75 44.90 -18.19
C LEU A 392 8.55 44.22 -17.07
N LEU A 393 9.63 43.52 -17.40
CA LEU A 393 10.49 42.78 -16.47
C LEU A 393 11.94 43.27 -16.51
N SER A 394 12.19 44.55 -16.79
CA SER A 394 13.53 45.16 -16.84
C SER A 394 14.36 44.93 -15.56
N SER A 395 13.68 44.80 -14.42
CA SER A 395 14.30 44.58 -13.10
C SER A 395 14.74 43.14 -12.83
N LEU A 396 14.32 42.15 -13.64
CA LEU A 396 14.63 40.74 -13.41
C LEU A 396 15.65 40.22 -14.44
N PRO A 397 16.62 39.38 -14.02
CA PRO A 397 17.55 38.76 -14.97
C PRO A 397 16.82 37.76 -15.88
N LEU A 398 17.34 37.60 -17.11
CA LEU A 398 16.75 36.71 -18.12
C LEU A 398 16.72 35.23 -17.68
N TYR A 399 17.74 34.80 -16.94
CA TYR A 399 17.82 33.46 -16.39
C TYR A 399 18.45 33.49 -14.99
N SER A 400 18.24 32.40 -14.26
CA SER A 400 18.81 32.10 -12.94
C SER A 400 19.54 30.75 -13.02
N ASP A 401 20.32 30.42 -11.99
CA ASP A 401 21.06 29.15 -11.91
C ASP A 401 20.15 27.92 -12.00
N ASN A 402 18.87 28.06 -11.60
CA ASN A 402 17.87 26.99 -11.64
C ASN A 402 17.05 26.94 -12.94
N THR A 403 17.23 27.90 -13.86
CA THR A 403 16.39 28.01 -15.06
C THR A 403 16.63 26.84 -16.01
N ALA A 404 17.89 26.49 -16.28
CA ALA A 404 18.24 25.34 -17.13
C ALA A 404 17.70 24.01 -16.56
N ASN A 405 17.88 23.80 -15.25
CA ASN A 405 17.35 22.63 -14.53
C ASN A 405 15.82 22.55 -14.60
N GLY A 406 15.13 23.68 -14.44
CA GLY A 406 13.67 23.77 -14.57
C GLY A 406 13.18 23.40 -15.98
N ILE A 407 13.88 23.85 -17.02
CA ILE A 407 13.57 23.50 -18.42
C ILE A 407 13.83 22.00 -18.67
N ALA A 408 14.91 21.44 -18.15
CA ALA A 408 15.20 20.01 -18.28
C ALA A 408 14.13 19.13 -17.60
N LEU A 409 13.63 19.54 -16.44
CA LEU A 409 12.54 18.84 -15.75
C LEU A 409 11.22 18.82 -16.54
N LEU A 410 10.96 19.81 -17.41
CA LEU A 410 9.74 19.86 -18.23
C LEU A 410 9.62 18.62 -19.14
N TRP A 411 10.75 18.19 -19.71
CA TRP A 411 10.85 17.04 -20.62
C TRP A 411 11.26 15.74 -19.94
N SER A 412 11.30 15.73 -18.60
CA SER A 412 11.65 14.53 -17.84
C SER A 412 10.49 13.52 -17.79
N PRO A 413 10.78 12.20 -17.65
CA PRO A 413 9.73 11.20 -17.51
C PRO A 413 8.91 11.42 -16.24
N ARG A 414 7.62 11.05 -16.27
CA ARG A 414 6.84 10.91 -15.04
C ARG A 414 7.59 9.96 -14.08
N PRO A 415 7.84 10.34 -12.81
CA PRO A 415 7.19 11.41 -12.04
C PRO A 415 7.91 12.78 -11.99
N TYR A 416 9.05 12.96 -12.66
CA TYR A 416 9.93 14.12 -12.45
C TYR A 416 9.43 15.42 -13.09
N ASN A 417 8.53 15.32 -14.07
CA ASN A 417 7.87 16.47 -14.69
C ASN A 417 6.74 17.09 -13.84
N MET A 418 6.58 16.66 -12.59
CA MET A 418 5.54 17.15 -11.68
C MET A 418 6.16 17.67 -10.38
N ARG A 419 5.75 18.86 -9.93
CA ARG A 419 6.17 19.43 -8.64
C ARG A 419 5.40 18.91 -7.44
N SER A 420 4.19 18.39 -7.67
CA SER A 420 3.36 17.83 -6.61
C SER A 420 2.63 16.60 -7.09
N GLY A 421 2.32 15.72 -6.15
CA GLY A 421 1.67 14.46 -6.46
C GLY A 421 1.10 13.76 -5.24
N ARG A 422 0.57 12.56 -5.51
CA ARG A 422 0.13 11.65 -4.47
C ARG A 422 1.22 10.62 -4.23
N THR A 423 1.44 10.25 -2.98
CA THR A 423 2.28 9.09 -2.67
C THR A 423 1.64 7.83 -3.25
N ARG A 424 2.48 6.89 -3.64
CA ARG A 424 2.06 5.60 -4.19
C ARG A 424 2.53 4.50 -3.25
N ARG A 425 1.96 3.30 -3.37
CA ARG A 425 2.53 2.16 -2.65
C ARG A 425 3.84 1.79 -3.33
N SER A 426 4.84 1.34 -2.56
CA SER A 426 6.10 0.80 -3.10
C SER A 426 5.86 -0.25 -4.20
N LEU A 427 4.85 -1.11 -4.01
CA LEU A 427 4.41 -2.13 -4.98
C LEU A 427 3.88 -1.57 -6.31
N ASP A 428 3.35 -0.36 -6.31
CA ASP A 428 2.71 0.23 -7.48
C ASP A 428 3.72 0.97 -8.39
N ILE A 429 5.00 1.06 -8.01
CA ILE A 429 6.07 1.74 -8.75
C ILE A 429 6.94 0.68 -9.47
N PRO A 430 6.74 0.45 -10.78
CA PRO A 430 7.51 -0.55 -11.50
C PRO A 430 8.80 0.04 -12.08
N LEU A 431 9.90 -0.07 -11.33
CA LEU A 431 11.20 0.54 -11.65
C LEU A 431 11.72 0.17 -13.05
N VAL A 432 11.60 -1.10 -13.44
CA VAL A 432 12.17 -1.65 -14.69
C VAL A 432 11.17 -1.68 -15.86
N LYS A 433 10.01 -1.03 -15.72
CA LYS A 433 8.94 -1.10 -16.74
C LYS A 433 9.32 -0.42 -18.05
N THR A 434 10.07 0.67 -17.99
CA THR A 434 10.56 1.42 -19.15
C THR A 434 11.49 0.56 -19.99
N TRP A 435 12.39 -0.19 -19.34
CA TRP A 435 13.43 -0.98 -20.01
C TRP A 435 12.87 -1.99 -21.01
N TYR A 436 11.86 -2.77 -20.64
CA TYR A 436 11.26 -3.75 -21.56
C TYR A 436 10.16 -3.17 -22.45
N LYS A 437 9.73 -1.92 -22.22
CA LYS A 437 8.85 -1.19 -23.15
C LYS A 437 9.60 -0.71 -24.39
N GLU A 438 10.91 -0.51 -24.27
CA GLU A 438 11.79 -0.16 -25.37
C GLU A 438 12.24 -1.41 -26.15
N HIS A 439 12.83 -1.20 -27.33
CA HIS A 439 13.39 -2.30 -28.09
C HIS A 439 14.59 -2.90 -27.34
N CYS A 440 14.74 -4.22 -27.40
CA CYS A 440 15.91 -4.88 -26.81
C CYS A 440 17.18 -4.39 -27.51
N PRO A 441 18.23 -3.98 -26.76
CA PRO A 441 19.49 -3.52 -27.35
C PRO A 441 20.09 -4.55 -28.32
N PRO A 442 20.73 -4.09 -29.42
CA PRO A 442 21.40 -4.99 -30.35
C PRO A 442 22.55 -5.76 -29.67
N GLY A 443 22.85 -6.96 -30.14
CA GLY A 443 23.93 -7.80 -29.59
C GLY A 443 23.58 -8.62 -28.34
N GLN A 444 22.41 -8.41 -27.73
CA GLN A 444 21.98 -9.18 -26.55
C GLN A 444 21.65 -10.65 -26.88
N PRO A 445 21.97 -11.64 -26.02
CA PRO A 445 21.68 -13.06 -26.27
C PRO A 445 20.19 -13.37 -26.51
N VAL A 446 19.90 -14.45 -27.25
CA VAL A 446 18.53 -14.91 -27.54
C VAL A 446 17.67 -15.00 -26.28
N LYS A 447 18.26 -15.47 -25.17
CA LYS A 447 17.62 -15.59 -23.86
C LYS A 447 17.00 -14.27 -23.38
N VAL A 448 17.73 -13.17 -23.48
CA VAL A 448 17.28 -11.82 -23.05
C VAL A 448 16.19 -11.31 -23.99
N ARG A 449 16.40 -11.43 -25.31
CA ARG A 449 15.41 -11.02 -26.32
C ARG A 449 14.06 -11.69 -26.13
N VAL A 450 14.06 -12.99 -25.82
CA VAL A 450 12.83 -13.75 -25.52
C VAL A 450 12.17 -13.26 -24.23
N SER A 451 12.94 -12.86 -23.22
CA SER A 451 12.40 -12.32 -21.97
C SER A 451 11.76 -10.94 -22.16
N TYR A 452 12.37 -10.05 -22.95
CA TYR A 452 11.76 -8.78 -23.37
C TYR A 452 10.38 -9.01 -24.03
N GLN A 453 10.31 -9.92 -25.01
CA GLN A 453 9.05 -10.26 -25.69
C GLN A 453 7.98 -10.79 -24.73
N LYS A 454 8.36 -11.60 -23.74
CA LYS A 454 7.41 -12.14 -22.74
C LYS A 454 6.94 -11.07 -21.75
N LEU A 455 7.81 -10.18 -21.29
CA LEU A 455 7.45 -9.07 -20.43
C LEU A 455 6.49 -8.11 -21.14
N LEU A 456 6.77 -7.78 -22.42
CA LEU A 456 5.84 -7.04 -23.28
C LEU A 456 4.51 -7.77 -23.43
N LYS A 457 4.52 -9.09 -23.63
CA LYS A 457 3.28 -9.89 -23.70
C LYS A 457 2.46 -9.77 -22.42
N TYR A 458 3.09 -9.81 -21.24
CA TYR A 458 2.39 -9.59 -19.97
C TYR A 458 1.83 -8.17 -19.84
N TYR A 459 2.60 -7.16 -20.25
CA TYR A 459 2.17 -5.77 -20.26
C TYR A 459 0.93 -5.56 -21.15
N VAL A 460 0.97 -6.03 -22.40
CA VAL A 460 -0.15 -5.92 -23.35
C VAL A 460 -1.38 -6.69 -22.85
N LEU A 461 -1.21 -7.91 -22.32
CA LEU A 461 -2.35 -8.68 -21.79
C LEU A 461 -2.99 -8.03 -20.56
N ASN A 462 -2.20 -7.37 -19.71
CA ASN A 462 -2.72 -6.63 -18.56
C ASN A 462 -3.53 -5.41 -19.02
N ALA A 463 -3.04 -4.66 -20.01
CA ALA A 463 -3.75 -3.52 -20.57
C ALA A 463 -5.03 -3.92 -21.30
N LEU A 464 -4.98 -4.99 -22.10
CA LEU A 464 -6.12 -5.48 -22.89
C LEU A 464 -7.27 -6.00 -22.01
N LYS A 465 -6.93 -6.69 -20.91
CA LYS A 465 -7.91 -7.27 -19.98
C LYS A 465 -8.29 -6.33 -18.84
N HIS A 466 -7.79 -5.09 -18.86
CA HIS A 466 -8.13 -4.10 -17.85
C HIS A 466 -9.61 -3.75 -17.94
N ARG A 467 -10.32 -3.87 -16.81
CA ARG A 467 -11.69 -3.39 -16.64
C ARG A 467 -11.68 -2.33 -15.55
N PRO A 468 -12.38 -1.20 -15.71
CA PRO A 468 -12.47 -0.20 -14.65
C PRO A 468 -13.00 -0.87 -13.37
N PRO A 469 -12.42 -0.55 -12.19
CA PRO A 469 -12.83 -1.18 -10.94
C PRO A 469 -14.29 -0.83 -10.65
N LYS A 470 -15.13 -1.86 -10.44
CA LYS A 470 -16.54 -1.66 -10.06
C LYS A 470 -16.58 -0.96 -8.69
N PRO A 471 -17.47 0.02 -8.47
CA PRO A 471 -17.64 0.60 -7.15
C PRO A 471 -18.08 -0.51 -6.17
N GLN A 472 -17.42 -0.58 -5.02
CA GLN A 472 -17.69 -1.58 -3.98
C GLN A 472 -17.72 -0.90 -2.61
N LYS A 473 -18.53 -1.44 -1.68
CA LYS A 473 -18.52 -1.00 -0.28
C LYS A 473 -17.16 -1.29 0.33
N LYS A 474 -16.48 -0.26 0.85
CA LYS A 474 -15.16 -0.40 1.47
C LYS A 474 -15.28 -1.25 2.74
N ARG A 475 -14.57 -2.39 2.78
CA ARG A 475 -14.50 -3.28 3.94
C ARG A 475 -13.10 -3.16 4.57
N TYR A 476 -13.03 -2.63 5.78
CA TYR A 476 -11.76 -2.38 6.48
C TYR A 476 -11.48 -3.46 7.53
N LEU A 477 -10.90 -4.58 7.12
CA LEU A 477 -10.69 -5.75 7.97
C LEU A 477 -9.95 -5.43 9.28
N PHE A 478 -8.82 -4.72 9.22
CA PHE A 478 -8.03 -4.40 10.41
C PHE A 478 -8.68 -3.35 11.31
N ARG A 479 -9.49 -2.44 10.77
CA ARG A 479 -10.31 -1.54 11.59
C ARG A 479 -11.38 -2.32 12.36
N SER A 480 -12.00 -3.29 11.71
CA SER A 480 -12.95 -4.20 12.36
C SER A 480 -12.29 -5.04 13.45
N PHE A 481 -11.07 -5.55 13.23
CA PHE A 481 -10.32 -6.27 14.26
C PHE A 481 -9.90 -5.36 15.42
N LYS A 482 -9.30 -4.19 15.15
CA LYS A 482 -8.89 -3.22 16.18
C LYS A 482 -10.07 -2.79 17.06
N ALA A 483 -11.28 -2.67 16.49
CA ALA A 483 -12.49 -2.34 17.25
C ALA A 483 -12.91 -3.42 18.26
N THR A 484 -12.52 -4.69 18.06
CA THR A 484 -12.83 -5.76 19.02
C THR A 484 -11.88 -5.77 20.20
N LYS A 485 -12.32 -6.24 21.38
CA LYS A 485 -11.46 -6.39 22.57
C LYS A 485 -10.32 -7.41 22.44
N PHE A 486 -10.34 -8.25 21.39
CA PHE A 486 -9.40 -9.35 21.19
C PHE A 486 -8.11 -8.94 20.47
N PHE A 487 -8.02 -7.71 19.99
CA PHE A 487 -6.83 -7.20 19.33
C PHE A 487 -6.31 -5.95 20.00
N GLN A 488 -4.98 -5.85 20.07
CA GLN A 488 -4.26 -4.67 20.54
C GLN A 488 -3.25 -4.21 19.49
N CYS A 489 -2.80 -2.97 19.61
CA CYS A 489 -1.78 -2.39 18.73
C CYS A 489 -0.49 -2.17 19.50
N THR A 490 0.63 -2.22 18.80
CA THR A 490 1.96 -1.86 19.29
C THR A 490 2.85 -1.53 18.09
N THR A 491 4.05 -1.04 18.33
CA THR A 491 5.10 -0.84 17.32
C THR A 491 6.22 -1.83 17.58
N LEU A 492 6.60 -2.62 16.58
CA LEU A 492 7.69 -3.60 16.68
C LEU A 492 8.61 -3.46 15.49
N ASP A 493 9.87 -3.87 15.68
CA ASP A 493 10.77 -4.12 14.56
C ASP A 493 10.16 -5.16 13.60
N TRP A 494 10.39 -4.96 12.31
CA TRP A 494 9.95 -5.85 11.26
C TRP A 494 10.53 -7.26 11.42
N VAL A 495 11.79 -7.40 11.85
CA VAL A 495 12.42 -8.72 12.06
C VAL A 495 11.76 -9.46 13.23
N GLU A 496 11.48 -8.77 14.33
CA GLU A 496 10.72 -9.33 15.45
C GLU A 496 9.34 -9.81 14.98
N THR A 497 8.62 -8.98 14.22
CA THR A 497 7.31 -9.33 13.69
C THR A 497 7.38 -10.53 12.72
N GLY A 498 8.43 -10.60 11.91
CA GLY A 498 8.68 -11.70 10.98
C GLY A 498 8.92 -13.03 11.70
N LEU A 499 9.75 -13.02 12.74
CA LEU A 499 9.98 -14.18 13.62
C LEU A 499 8.69 -14.64 14.30
N GLN A 500 7.89 -13.70 14.81
CA GLN A 500 6.58 -14.00 15.40
C GLN A 500 5.65 -14.68 14.40
N VAL A 501 5.52 -14.15 13.17
CA VAL A 501 4.66 -14.73 12.13
C VAL A 501 5.13 -16.13 11.73
N CYS A 502 6.44 -16.37 11.65
CA CYS A 502 7.01 -17.68 11.37
C CYS A 502 6.70 -18.69 12.49
N ARG A 503 6.89 -18.31 13.76
CA ARG A 503 6.57 -19.13 14.94
C ARG A 503 5.07 -19.43 15.03
N GLN A 504 4.22 -18.43 14.82
CA GLN A 504 2.76 -18.58 14.79
C GLN A 504 2.33 -19.54 13.66
N GLY A 505 2.87 -19.38 12.45
CA GLY A 505 2.60 -20.26 11.32
C GLY A 505 3.01 -21.71 11.59
N TYR A 506 4.19 -21.92 12.17
CA TYR A 506 4.67 -23.23 12.59
C TYR A 506 3.70 -23.87 13.60
N ASN A 507 3.38 -23.16 14.69
CA ASN A 507 2.48 -23.63 15.73
C ASN A 507 1.09 -23.98 15.20
N MET A 508 0.52 -23.15 14.31
CA MET A 508 -0.80 -23.42 13.73
C MET A 508 -0.82 -24.68 12.88
N LEU A 509 0.20 -24.90 12.04
CA LEU A 509 0.30 -26.09 11.22
C LEU A 509 0.58 -27.33 12.08
N ASN A 510 1.44 -27.21 13.09
CA ASN A 510 1.74 -28.29 14.01
C ASN A 510 0.51 -28.70 14.85
N LEU A 511 -0.24 -27.73 15.38
CA LEU A 511 -1.51 -27.99 16.07
C LEU A 511 -2.53 -28.68 15.16
N LEU A 512 -2.55 -28.36 13.87
CA LEU A 512 -3.45 -29.00 12.91
C LEU A 512 -3.06 -30.46 12.66
N ILE A 513 -1.77 -30.76 12.60
CA ILE A 513 -1.23 -32.13 12.52
C ILE A 513 -1.63 -32.93 13.75
N HIS A 514 -1.34 -32.41 14.95
CA HIS A 514 -1.68 -33.08 16.21
C HIS A 514 -3.19 -33.28 16.39
N ARG A 515 -4.02 -32.33 15.94
CA ARG A 515 -5.48 -32.46 15.99
C ARG A 515 -6.02 -33.57 15.10
N GLN A 516 -5.31 -33.94 14.04
CA GLN A 516 -5.67 -35.08 13.19
C GLN A 516 -5.15 -36.42 13.75
N GLU A 517 -4.57 -36.42 14.96
CA GLU A 517 -3.97 -37.58 15.62
C GLU A 517 -2.93 -38.25 14.72
N LEU A 518 -2.14 -37.43 14.04
CA LEU A 518 -0.99 -37.86 13.28
C LEU A 518 0.23 -37.72 14.19
N GLU A 519 0.56 -38.78 14.94
CA GLU A 519 1.74 -38.80 15.84
C GLU A 519 3.07 -38.99 15.08
N LEU A 520 3.02 -39.08 13.75
CA LEU A 520 4.09 -39.64 12.93
C LEU A 520 4.77 -38.72 11.90
N PRO A 521 4.23 -37.56 11.49
CA PRO A 521 5.00 -36.67 10.64
C PRO A 521 5.86 -35.73 11.51
N ALA A 522 7.17 -35.79 11.32
CA ALA A 522 8.09 -34.77 11.79
C ALA A 522 7.85 -33.51 10.94
N PHE A 523 7.51 -32.43 11.62
CA PHE A 523 7.35 -31.12 11.03
C PHE A 523 8.49 -30.24 11.51
N ASP A 524 9.44 -30.00 10.61
CA ASP A 524 10.67 -29.26 10.92
C ASP A 524 10.46 -27.74 10.81
N TYR A 525 11.41 -26.96 11.34
CA TYR A 525 11.27 -25.51 11.44
C TYR A 525 11.41 -24.79 10.09
N ASN A 526 11.95 -25.47 9.07
CA ASN A 526 11.97 -25.05 7.67
C ASN A 526 10.74 -25.53 6.87
N PHE A 527 9.69 -25.97 7.57
CA PHE A 527 8.39 -26.34 7.02
C PHE A 527 8.43 -27.54 6.07
N ASN A 528 9.40 -28.46 6.19
CA ASN A 528 9.28 -29.77 5.59
C ASN A 528 8.33 -30.64 6.42
N LEU A 529 7.61 -31.52 5.73
CA LEU A 529 6.83 -32.58 6.37
C LEU A 529 7.46 -33.91 5.99
N LYS A 530 8.11 -34.57 6.95
CA LYS A 530 8.82 -35.84 6.77
C LYS A 530 8.15 -36.92 7.61
N PRO A 531 7.90 -38.13 7.09
CA PRO A 531 7.42 -39.22 7.93
C PRO A 531 8.55 -39.70 8.86
N VAL A 532 8.29 -39.82 10.16
CA VAL A 532 9.27 -40.33 11.16
C VAL A 532 9.58 -41.81 10.95
N LYS A 533 8.57 -42.56 10.50
CA LYS A 533 8.67 -43.99 10.20
C LYS A 533 7.95 -44.32 8.90
N THR A 534 8.24 -45.49 8.35
CA THR A 534 7.47 -46.03 7.22
C THR A 534 6.00 -46.17 7.60
N LEU A 535 5.14 -45.41 6.92
CA LEU A 535 3.71 -45.37 7.21
C LEU A 535 2.98 -46.58 6.61
N THR A 536 2.06 -47.15 7.37
CA THR A 536 1.10 -48.13 6.85
C THR A 536 0.16 -47.50 5.81
N THR A 537 -0.52 -48.33 5.02
CA THR A 537 -1.50 -47.82 4.02
C THR A 537 -2.64 -47.04 4.67
N LYS A 538 -3.07 -47.41 5.89
CA LYS A 538 -4.09 -46.70 6.67
C LYS A 538 -3.59 -45.34 7.15
N GLU A 539 -2.40 -45.30 7.73
CA GLU A 539 -1.75 -44.05 8.17
C GLU A 539 -1.51 -43.10 7.00
N ARG A 540 -1.01 -43.61 5.86
CA ARG A 540 -0.77 -42.82 4.64
C ARG A 540 -2.07 -42.21 4.07
N LYS A 541 -3.19 -42.94 4.15
CA LYS A 541 -4.50 -42.41 3.74
C LYS A 541 -4.99 -41.33 4.70
N LYS A 542 -4.80 -41.51 6.02
CA LYS A 542 -5.17 -40.54 7.07
C LYS A 542 -4.31 -39.27 7.00
N SER A 543 -3.01 -39.40 6.74
CA SER A 543 -2.03 -38.30 6.72
C SER A 543 -1.98 -37.52 5.41
N ARG A 544 -2.87 -37.82 4.45
CA ARG A 544 -2.87 -37.20 3.12
C ARG A 544 -3.52 -35.82 3.17
N PHE A 545 -2.70 -34.81 3.43
CA PHE A 545 -3.14 -33.41 3.38
C PHE A 545 -3.47 -32.94 1.95
N GLY A 546 -4.45 -32.05 1.85
CA GLY A 546 -4.84 -31.43 0.59
C GLY A 546 -3.97 -30.23 0.21
N ASN A 547 -4.26 -29.64 -0.96
CA ASN A 547 -3.51 -28.50 -1.50
C ASN A 547 -3.53 -27.27 -0.58
N ALA A 548 -4.59 -27.04 0.19
CA ALA A 548 -4.69 -25.87 1.07
C ALA A 548 -3.59 -25.87 2.16
N PHE A 549 -3.39 -27.03 2.80
CA PHE A 549 -2.34 -27.19 3.82
C PHE A 549 -0.96 -26.99 3.22
N HIS A 550 -0.66 -27.73 2.15
CA HIS A 550 0.67 -27.67 1.54
C HIS A 550 0.98 -26.32 0.89
N LEU A 551 0.00 -25.66 0.27
CA LEU A 551 0.20 -24.32 -0.27
C LEU A 551 0.48 -23.30 0.85
N CYS A 552 -0.26 -23.36 1.97
CA CYS A 552 -0.01 -22.49 3.12
C CYS A 552 1.39 -22.74 3.72
N ARG A 553 1.77 -24.02 3.88
CA ARG A 553 3.09 -24.44 4.33
C ARG A 553 4.21 -23.89 3.46
N GLU A 554 4.09 -23.99 2.14
CA GLU A 554 5.12 -23.48 1.22
C GLU A 554 5.18 -21.94 1.17
N ILE A 555 4.07 -21.25 1.41
CA ILE A 555 4.08 -19.78 1.56
C ILE A 555 4.82 -19.39 2.85
N LEU A 556 4.58 -20.10 3.94
CA LEU A 556 5.30 -19.91 5.20
C LEU A 556 6.79 -20.22 5.06
N ARG A 557 7.16 -21.28 4.32
CA ARG A 557 8.56 -21.55 3.96
C ARG A 557 9.21 -20.38 3.24
N LEU A 558 8.55 -19.83 2.21
CA LEU A 558 9.09 -18.67 1.50
C LEU A 558 9.29 -17.48 2.43
N THR A 559 8.34 -17.26 3.34
CA THR A 559 8.40 -16.18 4.33
C THR A 559 9.55 -16.40 5.31
N LYS A 560 9.72 -17.62 5.81
CA LYS A 560 10.82 -18.05 6.69
C LYS A 560 12.18 -17.79 6.04
N LEU A 561 12.37 -18.19 4.77
CA LEU A 561 13.61 -17.92 4.03
C LEU A 561 13.96 -16.42 3.95
N ILE A 562 12.96 -15.57 3.76
CA ILE A 562 13.14 -14.11 3.69
C ILE A 562 13.49 -13.55 5.08
N VAL A 563 12.71 -13.91 6.11
CA VAL A 563 12.93 -13.44 7.48
C VAL A 563 14.29 -13.91 7.99
N ASP A 564 14.64 -15.18 7.80
CA ASP A 564 15.92 -15.75 8.23
C ASP A 564 17.12 -15.04 7.60
N ALA A 565 17.01 -14.61 6.34
CA ALA A 565 18.06 -13.83 5.69
C ALA A 565 18.26 -12.46 6.36
N HIS A 566 17.17 -11.78 6.72
CA HIS A 566 17.25 -10.54 7.51
C HIS A 566 17.77 -10.80 8.93
N VAL A 567 17.45 -11.95 9.55
CA VAL A 567 18.02 -12.35 10.85
C VAL A 567 19.53 -12.52 10.73
N GLN A 568 20.03 -13.22 9.71
CA GLN A 568 21.47 -13.37 9.48
C GLN A 568 22.18 -12.03 9.28
N TYR A 569 21.53 -11.08 8.60
CA TYR A 569 22.03 -9.71 8.46
C TYR A 569 22.10 -8.99 9.81
N ARG A 570 21.05 -9.10 10.63
CA ARG A 570 20.98 -8.46 11.95
C ARG A 570 21.89 -9.10 13.00
N LEU A 571 22.31 -10.35 12.79
CA LEU A 571 23.34 -11.03 13.58
C LEU A 571 24.77 -10.74 13.06
N ASN A 572 24.91 -9.87 12.05
CA ASN A 572 26.19 -9.48 11.45
C ASN A 572 26.95 -10.66 10.80
N ASN A 573 26.25 -11.75 10.44
CA ASN A 573 26.82 -12.91 9.75
C ASN A 573 26.91 -12.72 8.23
N VAL A 574 26.10 -11.83 7.66
CA VAL A 574 26.09 -11.44 6.24
C VAL A 574 26.02 -9.92 6.12
N ASP A 575 26.64 -9.37 5.09
CA ASP A 575 26.60 -7.92 4.84
C ASP A 575 25.33 -7.49 4.07
N ALA A 576 25.10 -6.17 3.97
CA ALA A 576 23.92 -5.62 3.31
C ALA A 576 23.84 -5.97 1.80
N PHE A 577 25.00 -6.07 1.13
CA PHE A 577 25.08 -6.44 -0.29
C PHE A 577 24.74 -7.92 -0.52
N GLN A 578 25.21 -8.82 0.35
CA GLN A 578 24.88 -10.24 0.36
C GLN A 578 23.43 -10.46 0.72
N LEU A 579 22.86 -9.70 1.67
CA LEU A 579 21.42 -9.71 1.95
C LEU A 579 20.62 -9.34 0.70
N SER A 580 21.03 -8.28 0.00
CA SER A 580 20.37 -7.81 -1.22
C SER A 580 20.44 -8.84 -2.36
N ASP A 581 21.62 -9.44 -2.62
CA ASP A 581 21.76 -10.55 -3.58
C ASP A 581 20.96 -11.79 -3.13
N GLY A 582 20.91 -12.06 -1.82
CA GLY A 582 20.11 -13.12 -1.23
C GLY A 582 18.62 -12.94 -1.48
N MET A 583 18.09 -11.73 -1.26
CA MET A 583 16.70 -11.38 -1.56
C MET A 583 16.41 -11.53 -3.06
N GLN A 584 17.29 -11.00 -3.92
CA GLN A 584 17.18 -11.15 -5.36
C GLN A 584 17.13 -12.63 -5.76
N TYR A 585 17.99 -13.45 -5.17
CA TYR A 585 18.07 -14.88 -5.44
C TYR A 585 16.79 -15.61 -5.00
N ILE A 586 16.27 -15.33 -3.81
CA ILE A 586 15.03 -15.92 -3.28
C ILE A 586 13.85 -15.65 -4.22
N PHE A 587 13.62 -14.38 -4.58
CA PHE A 587 12.50 -14.01 -5.44
C PHE A 587 12.64 -14.53 -6.88
N ALA A 588 13.87 -14.64 -7.39
CA ALA A 588 14.11 -15.21 -8.71
C ALA A 588 14.01 -16.75 -8.76
N HIS A 589 14.21 -17.44 -7.64
CA HIS A 589 14.29 -18.91 -7.55
C HIS A 589 13.26 -19.53 -6.60
N VAL A 590 12.10 -18.88 -6.40
CA VAL A 590 10.98 -19.41 -5.59
C VAL A 590 10.62 -20.85 -5.98
N GLY A 591 10.61 -21.17 -7.27
CA GLY A 591 10.30 -22.52 -7.76
C GLY A 591 11.34 -23.58 -7.41
N GLN A 592 12.57 -23.21 -7.09
CA GLN A 592 13.66 -24.11 -6.70
C GLN A 592 13.78 -24.22 -5.17
N LEU A 593 13.65 -23.10 -4.46
CA LEU A 593 13.76 -23.06 -2.99
C LEU A 593 12.50 -23.56 -2.27
N THR A 594 11.36 -23.53 -2.95
CA THR A 594 10.09 -24.05 -2.43
C THR A 594 9.54 -25.16 -3.33
N GLY A 595 8.33 -25.62 -3.04
CA GLY A 595 7.55 -26.54 -3.87
C GLY A 595 6.17 -26.02 -4.27
N MET A 596 5.91 -24.71 -4.15
CA MET A 596 4.55 -24.13 -4.29
C MET A 596 3.85 -24.51 -5.61
N TYR A 597 4.60 -24.64 -6.71
CA TYR A 597 4.06 -24.98 -8.03
C TYR A 597 3.40 -26.36 -8.09
N ARG A 598 3.79 -27.29 -7.21
CA ARG A 598 3.19 -28.64 -7.12
C ARG A 598 1.74 -28.59 -6.63
N TYR A 599 1.43 -27.63 -5.76
CA TYR A 599 0.11 -27.48 -5.13
C TYR A 599 -0.75 -26.41 -5.80
N LYS A 600 -0.14 -25.51 -6.59
CA LYS A 600 -0.84 -24.54 -7.44
C LYS A 600 -0.02 -24.21 -8.70
N TYR A 601 -0.20 -25.00 -9.75
CA TYR A 601 0.62 -24.88 -10.98
C TYR A 601 0.49 -23.55 -11.73
N LYS A 602 -0.62 -22.80 -11.54
CA LYS A 602 -0.78 -21.44 -12.11
C LYS A 602 0.35 -20.48 -11.69
N LEU A 603 1.01 -20.75 -10.56
CA LEU A 603 2.19 -20.02 -10.08
C LEU A 603 3.37 -20.03 -11.07
N MET A 604 3.42 -20.99 -12.00
CA MET A 604 4.42 -21.01 -13.07
C MET A 604 4.40 -19.72 -13.91
N LYS A 605 3.28 -18.99 -13.95
CA LYS A 605 3.23 -17.64 -14.55
C LYS A 605 4.19 -16.68 -13.84
N GLN A 606 4.14 -16.61 -12.50
CA GLN A 606 5.01 -15.77 -11.69
C GLN A 606 6.47 -16.23 -11.75
N ILE A 607 6.73 -17.54 -11.64
CA ILE A 607 8.10 -18.08 -11.70
C ILE A 607 8.76 -17.74 -13.04
N ARG A 608 8.02 -17.86 -14.16
CA ARG A 608 8.54 -17.46 -15.48
C ARG A 608 8.78 -15.95 -15.56
N MET A 609 7.84 -15.14 -15.08
CA MET A 609 8.00 -13.68 -15.04
C MET A 609 9.22 -13.25 -14.22
N CYS A 610 9.48 -13.87 -13.06
CA CYS A 610 10.67 -13.57 -12.25
C CYS A 610 11.97 -13.97 -12.96
N LYS A 611 11.96 -15.09 -13.72
CA LYS A 611 13.10 -15.45 -14.57
C LYS A 611 13.31 -14.46 -15.71
N ASP A 612 12.23 -13.98 -16.33
CA ASP A 612 12.30 -12.97 -17.39
C ASP A 612 12.79 -11.60 -16.87
N LEU A 613 12.47 -11.24 -15.62
CA LEU A 613 13.02 -10.03 -14.96
C LEU A 613 14.48 -10.20 -14.50
N LYS A 614 14.94 -11.43 -14.29
CA LYS A 614 16.34 -11.73 -13.95
C LYS A 614 17.26 -11.64 -15.17
N HIS A 615 16.75 -11.99 -16.35
CA HIS A 615 17.47 -11.89 -17.60
C HIS A 615 17.57 -10.44 -18.04
#